data_AF-A0A5S3SB48-F1
#
_entry.id   AF-A0A5S3SB48-F1
#
_cell.length_a   1.000
_cell.length_b   1.000
_cell.length_c   1.000
_cell.angle_alpha   90.00
_cell.angle_beta   90.00
_cell.angle_gamma   90.00
#
_symmetry.space_group_name_H-M   'P 1'
#
loop_
_entity.id
_entity.type
_entity.pdbx_description
1 polymer ?
#
loop_
_entity_poly.entity_id
_entity_poly.type
_entity_poly.pdbx_seq_one_letter_code
_entity_poly.pdbx_strand_id
1 'polypeptide(L)'
;MDSEDVEWLFIDGSIISAHQHGTGAASSATEDIGKSRGGNSTKIHLAVDSGGLPVYFELSQGQVNDIVHAKSLVENSPKAEHVVADKGYDSDTFREEVEKMRADSTIPRRKHQKKGNEDVDWCLYRYRHLVENAFGR
;
A
#
# COMPACT_ATOMS: atom_id res chain seq x y z
N MET A 1 17.94 19.32 12.22
CA MET A 1 17.35 18.01 11.92
C MET A 1 16.32 18.33 10.88
N ASP A 2 16.77 18.39 9.62
CA ASP A 2 15.93 18.76 8.49
C ASP A 2 14.75 17.79 8.46
N SER A 3 13.55 18.34 8.49
CA SER A 3 12.36 17.57 8.14
C SER A 3 12.57 17.14 6.70
N GLU A 4 12.82 15.84 6.48
CA GLU A 4 12.75 15.26 5.15
C GLU A 4 11.28 15.34 4.74
N ASP A 5 10.91 16.46 4.12
CA ASP A 5 9.65 16.60 3.42
C ASP A 5 9.71 15.60 2.26
N VAL A 6 9.01 14.48 2.41
CA VAL A 6 8.99 13.42 1.41
C VAL A 6 8.17 13.93 0.23
N GLU A 7 8.77 14.07 -0.94
CA GLU A 7 8.01 14.55 -2.10
C GLU A 7 6.91 13.53 -2.47
N TRP A 8 7.26 12.25 -2.50
CA TRP A 8 6.39 11.16 -2.96
C TRP A 8 6.41 9.99 -1.99
N LEU A 9 5.22 9.47 -1.69
CA LEU A 9 5.02 8.24 -0.94
C LEU A 9 4.46 7.17 -1.87
N PHE A 10 5.18 6.08 -2.05
CA PHE A 10 4.75 4.91 -2.80
C PHE A 10 4.22 3.85 -1.84
N ILE A 11 3.00 3.36 -2.08
CA ILE A 11 2.42 2.26 -1.30
C ILE A 11 2.11 1.06 -2.18
N ASP A 12 2.41 -0.13 -1.67
CA ASP A 12 2.07 -1.40 -2.34
C ASP A 12 1.97 -2.55 -1.34
N GLY A 13 1.28 -3.61 -1.75
CA GLY A 13 1.02 -4.81 -0.95
C GLY A 13 1.61 -6.06 -1.60
N SER A 14 2.31 -6.89 -0.83
CA SER A 14 2.89 -8.14 -1.31
C SER A 14 2.51 -9.32 -0.43
N ILE A 15 1.94 -10.36 -1.05
CA ILE A 15 1.62 -11.62 -0.37
C ILE A 15 2.88 -12.45 -0.20
N ILE A 16 3.06 -12.98 1.01
CA ILE A 16 4.16 -13.88 1.38
C ILE A 16 3.58 -15.17 1.95
N SER A 17 4.11 -16.31 1.51
CA SER A 17 3.75 -17.61 2.07
C SER A 17 4.22 -17.70 3.52
N ALA A 18 3.30 -18.05 4.42
CA ALA A 18 3.65 -18.45 5.76
C ALA A 18 4.09 -19.91 5.76
N HIS A 19 4.98 -20.28 6.69
CA HIS A 19 5.36 -21.68 6.86
C HIS A 19 4.11 -22.55 7.10
N GLN A 20 4.08 -23.78 6.58
CA GLN A 20 2.91 -24.66 6.66
C GLN A 20 2.43 -24.97 8.10
N HIS A 21 3.32 -24.84 9.08
CA HIS A 21 3.00 -24.98 10.52
C HIS A 21 2.73 -23.63 11.22
N GLY A 22 2.82 -22.51 10.52
CA GLY A 22 2.41 -21.20 11.04
C GLY A 22 0.89 -21.11 10.98
N THR A 23 0.22 -21.61 12.02
CA THR A 23 -1.26 -21.69 12.09
C THR A 23 -1.89 -20.68 13.02
N GLY A 24 -1.09 -19.79 13.62
CA GLY A 24 -1.55 -18.95 14.71
C GLY A 24 -1.39 -19.61 16.09
N ALA A 25 -1.32 -18.84 17.16
CA ALA A 25 -1.63 -19.32 18.50
C ALA A 25 -3.10 -19.76 18.61
N ALA A 26 -3.41 -20.63 19.58
CA ALA A 26 -4.76 -21.05 19.92
C ALA A 26 -5.54 -19.93 20.66
N SER A 27 -5.71 -18.79 20.00
CA SER A 27 -6.41 -17.61 20.51
C SER A 27 -7.43 -17.11 19.47
N SER A 28 -8.34 -16.24 19.89
CA SER A 28 -9.27 -15.56 18.98
C SER A 28 -8.63 -14.38 18.23
N ALA A 29 -7.38 -14.02 18.57
CA ALA A 29 -6.65 -12.95 17.91
C ALA A 29 -6.07 -13.43 16.57
N THR A 30 -6.10 -12.54 15.57
CA THR A 30 -5.41 -12.74 14.30
C THR A 30 -3.91 -12.53 14.49
N GLU A 31 -3.10 -13.45 13.98
CA GLU A 31 -1.62 -13.28 13.89
C GLU A 31 -1.21 -12.88 12.48
N ASP A 32 -2.14 -12.29 11.73
CA ASP A 32 -1.96 -11.84 10.34
C ASP A 32 -1.55 -12.95 9.38
N ILE A 33 -1.94 -14.17 9.73
CA ILE A 33 -1.86 -15.35 8.88
C ILE A 33 -3.27 -15.71 8.40
N GLY A 34 -3.46 -15.58 7.09
CA GLY A 34 -4.64 -15.98 6.35
C GLY A 34 -4.56 -17.41 5.83
N LYS A 35 -5.72 -18.03 5.62
CA LYS A 35 -5.83 -19.34 4.97
C LYS A 35 -6.40 -19.18 3.58
N SER A 36 -5.74 -19.79 2.59
CA SER A 36 -6.20 -19.83 1.21
C SER A 36 -6.04 -21.24 0.62
N ARG A 37 -6.47 -21.43 -0.64
CA ARG A 37 -6.23 -22.68 -1.37
C ARG A 37 -4.74 -22.99 -1.57
N GLY A 38 -3.87 -21.98 -1.53
CA GLY A 38 -2.42 -22.13 -1.69
C GLY A 38 -1.67 -22.38 -0.37
N GLY A 39 -2.39 -22.59 0.74
CA GLY A 39 -1.81 -22.70 2.08
C GLY A 39 -1.92 -21.38 2.86
N ASN A 40 -1.12 -21.28 3.92
CA ASN A 40 -1.13 -20.13 4.82
C ASN A 40 -0.33 -18.98 4.22
N SER A 41 -0.84 -17.76 4.32
CA SER A 41 -0.17 -16.57 3.79
C SER A 41 -0.40 -15.34 4.65
N THR A 42 0.58 -14.46 4.68
CA THR A 42 0.49 -13.10 5.20
C THR A 42 0.64 -12.12 4.05
N LYS A 43 0.37 -10.85 4.30
CA LYS A 43 0.60 -9.77 3.36
C LYS A 43 1.35 -8.65 4.07
N ILE A 44 2.44 -8.21 3.47
CA ILE A 44 3.14 -6.99 3.87
C ILE A 44 2.57 -5.84 3.06
N HIS A 45 2.06 -4.82 3.74
CA HIS A 45 1.72 -3.52 3.19
C HIS A 45 2.88 -2.58 3.48
N LEU A 46 3.45 -1.98 2.45
CA LEU A 46 4.69 -1.21 2.56
C LEU A 46 4.49 0.20 2.04
N ALA A 47 5.03 1.17 2.75
CA ALA A 47 5.18 2.55 2.31
C ALA A 47 6.66 2.89 2.14
N VAL A 48 6.99 3.54 1.01
CA VAL A 48 8.35 3.85 0.57
C VAL A 48 8.42 5.31 0.15
N ASP A 49 9.48 6.01 0.55
CA ASP A 49 9.69 7.42 0.19
C ASP A 49 10.20 7.62 -1.25
N SER A 50 10.45 8.87 -1.62
CA SER A 50 10.99 9.26 -2.94
C SER A 50 12.41 8.75 -3.21
N GLY A 51 13.16 8.38 -2.15
CA GLY A 51 14.48 7.77 -2.25
C GLY A 51 14.45 6.24 -2.42
N GLY A 52 13.27 5.61 -2.35
CA GLY A 52 13.16 4.15 -2.38
C GLY A 52 13.41 3.49 -1.03
N LEU A 53 13.37 4.25 0.08
CA LEU A 53 13.57 3.72 1.42
C LEU A 53 12.22 3.37 2.08
N PRO A 54 12.07 2.16 2.67
CA PRO A 54 10.92 1.82 3.49
C PRO A 54 10.77 2.77 4.67
N VAL A 55 9.60 3.40 4.79
CA VAL A 55 9.30 4.35 5.89
C VAL A 55 8.25 3.82 6.86
N TYR A 56 7.35 2.95 6.41
CA TYR A 56 6.34 2.30 7.26
C TYR A 56 5.88 0.98 6.65
N PHE A 57 5.47 0.03 7.50
CA PHE A 57 4.85 -1.21 7.04
C PHE A 57 3.85 -1.74 8.07
N GLU A 58 2.88 -2.52 7.58
CA GLU A 58 1.96 -3.28 8.41
C GLU A 58 1.66 -4.64 7.81
N LEU A 59 1.24 -5.57 8.66
CA LEU A 59 0.90 -6.94 8.27
C LEU A 59 -0.60 -7.13 8.28
N SER A 60 -1.08 -8.02 7.41
CA SER A 60 -2.40 -8.61 7.56
C SER A 60 -2.48 -10.00 6.96
N GLN A 61 -3.61 -10.66 7.16
CA GLN A 61 -3.87 -11.96 6.55
C GLN A 61 -3.82 -11.86 5.02
N GLY A 62 -3.24 -12.86 4.36
CA GLY A 62 -2.93 -12.78 2.92
C GLY A 62 -4.11 -12.49 1.99
N GLN A 63 -5.35 -12.82 2.38
CA GLN A 63 -6.56 -12.53 1.59
C GLN A 63 -7.13 -11.11 1.77
N VAL A 64 -6.59 -10.31 2.70
CA VAL A 64 -7.06 -8.95 2.94
C VAL A 64 -6.75 -8.07 1.74
N ASN A 65 -7.70 -7.24 1.33
CA ASN A 65 -7.53 -6.31 0.21
C ASN A 65 -6.62 -5.15 0.63
N ASP A 66 -5.71 -4.74 -0.25
CA ASP A 66 -4.74 -3.67 -0.01
C ASP A 66 -5.39 -2.34 0.38
N ILE A 67 -6.58 -2.05 -0.18
CA ILE A 67 -7.34 -0.83 0.12
C ILE A 67 -7.69 -0.67 1.60
N VAL A 68 -7.80 -1.78 2.35
CA VAL A 68 -8.14 -1.76 3.78
C VAL A 68 -7.05 -1.06 4.60
N HIS A 69 -5.80 -1.16 4.14
CA HIS A 69 -4.59 -0.70 4.82
C HIS A 69 -4.09 0.65 4.28
N ALA A 70 -4.59 1.07 3.12
CA ALA A 70 -4.17 2.27 2.41
C ALA A 70 -4.12 3.54 3.28
N LYS A 71 -5.21 3.81 4.02
CA LYS A 71 -5.29 4.97 4.89
C LYS A 71 -4.25 4.91 6.01
N SER A 72 -4.14 3.76 6.68
CA SER A 72 -3.20 3.53 7.79
C SER A 72 -1.76 3.73 7.34
N LEU A 73 -1.40 3.23 6.15
CA LEU A 73 -0.06 3.43 5.58
C LEU A 73 0.28 4.91 5.42
N VAL A 74 -0.64 5.72 4.87
CA VAL A 74 -0.38 7.15 4.65
C VAL A 74 -0.35 7.91 5.98
N GLU A 75 -1.27 7.63 6.91
CA GLU A 75 -1.33 8.32 8.21
C GLU A 75 -0.10 8.10 9.09
N ASN A 76 0.50 6.91 9.00
CA ASN A 76 1.67 6.54 9.80
C ASN A 76 3.01 6.75 9.10
N SER A 77 2.99 7.20 7.84
CA SER A 77 4.19 7.57 7.10
C SER A 77 4.57 9.05 7.32
N PRO A 78 5.83 9.44 7.01
CA PRO A 78 6.18 10.84 6.88
C PRO A 78 5.22 11.57 5.92
N LYS A 79 5.01 12.86 6.16
CA LYS A 79 4.15 13.67 5.29
C LYS A 79 4.71 13.66 3.87
N ALA A 80 3.82 13.48 2.90
CA ALA A 80 4.16 13.55 1.49
C ALA A 80 3.23 14.48 0.70
N GLU A 81 3.74 15.03 -0.39
CA GLU A 81 2.95 15.86 -1.32
C GLU A 81 2.14 14.99 -2.28
N HIS A 82 2.66 13.82 -2.64
CA HIS A 82 1.97 12.86 -3.50
C HIS A 82 1.94 11.45 -2.91
N VAL A 83 0.78 10.78 -3.01
CA VAL A 83 0.63 9.36 -2.72
C VAL A 83 0.43 8.60 -4.02
N VAL A 84 1.32 7.66 -4.30
CA VAL A 84 1.32 6.84 -5.52
C VAL A 84 1.01 5.40 -5.14
N ALA A 85 -0.01 4.83 -5.77
CA ALA A 85 -0.45 3.48 -5.46
C ALA A 85 -0.94 2.74 -6.69
N ASP A 86 -0.95 1.42 -6.61
CA ASP A 86 -1.48 0.55 -7.65
C ASP A 86 -3.01 0.71 -7.82
N LYS A 87 -3.53 0.08 -8.87
CA LYS A 87 -4.97 0.12 -9.18
C LYS A 87 -5.86 -0.62 -8.16
N GLY A 88 -5.29 -1.54 -7.40
CA GLY A 88 -5.93 -2.19 -6.26
C GLY A 88 -6.42 -1.17 -5.22
N TYR A 89 -5.68 -0.06 -5.05
CA TYR A 89 -6.01 1.04 -4.15
C TYR A 89 -7.08 2.03 -4.66
N ASP A 90 -7.68 1.81 -5.83
CA ASP A 90 -8.71 2.72 -6.36
C ASP A 90 -9.97 2.74 -5.49
N SER A 91 -10.20 3.87 -4.81
CA SER A 91 -11.38 4.17 -4.00
C SER A 91 -11.53 5.69 -3.86
N ASP A 92 -12.73 6.22 -4.10
CA ASP A 92 -12.99 7.65 -3.94
C ASP A 92 -12.81 8.08 -2.47
N THR A 93 -13.23 7.25 -1.53
CA THR A 93 -12.99 7.49 -0.09
C THR A 93 -11.50 7.57 0.23
N PHE A 94 -10.65 6.72 -0.37
CA PHE A 94 -9.22 6.79 -0.09
C PHE A 94 -8.60 8.08 -0.67
N ARG A 95 -9.04 8.52 -1.86
CA ARG A 95 -8.59 9.80 -2.42
C ARG A 95 -8.98 10.99 -1.57
N GLU A 96 -10.19 11.00 -1.03
CA GLU A 96 -10.65 12.03 -0.09
C GLU A 96 -9.81 12.04 1.19
N GLU A 97 -9.38 10.88 1.70
CA GLU A 97 -8.48 10.81 2.85
C GLU A 97 -7.09 11.37 2.53
N VAL A 98 -6.53 11.05 1.35
CA VAL A 98 -5.26 11.62 0.86
C VAL A 98 -5.36 13.16 0.72
N GLU A 99 -6.47 13.66 0.16
CA GLU A 99 -6.72 15.10 0.05
C GLU A 99 -6.82 15.79 1.43
N LYS A 100 -7.49 15.16 2.41
CA LYS A 100 -7.55 15.66 3.80
C LYS A 100 -6.17 15.77 4.43
N MET A 101 -5.23 14.91 4.02
CA MET A 101 -3.82 14.96 4.45
C MET A 101 -3.00 15.99 3.68
N ARG A 102 -3.61 16.75 2.76
CA ARG A 102 -2.99 17.76 1.89
C ARG A 102 -1.98 17.17 0.89
N ALA A 103 -2.28 15.96 0.42
CA ALA A 103 -1.52 15.30 -0.62
C ALA A 103 -2.39 15.03 -1.86
N ASP A 104 -1.76 14.86 -3.01
CA ASP A 104 -2.41 14.45 -4.25
C ASP A 104 -2.31 12.94 -4.46
N SER A 105 -3.32 12.34 -5.10
CA SER A 105 -3.36 10.89 -5.33
C SER A 105 -3.04 10.51 -6.79
N THR A 106 -1.94 9.80 -7.02
CA THR A 106 -1.60 9.19 -8.31
C THR A 106 -1.94 7.71 -8.28
N ILE A 107 -3.20 7.40 -8.56
CA ILE A 107 -3.77 6.04 -8.49
C ILE A 107 -4.58 5.80 -9.77
N PRO A 108 -4.27 4.79 -10.59
CA PRO A 108 -5.10 4.45 -11.74
C PRO A 108 -6.49 3.92 -11.33
N ARG A 109 -7.54 4.40 -11.98
CA ARG A 109 -8.93 3.95 -11.79
C ARG A 109 -9.22 2.60 -12.43
N ARG A 110 -10.18 1.89 -11.83
CA ARG A 110 -10.75 0.62 -12.34
C ARG A 110 -11.48 0.81 -13.67
N LYS A 111 -11.39 -0.20 -14.57
CA LYS A 111 -11.92 -0.10 -15.96
C LYS A 111 -13.42 0.20 -16.02
N HIS A 112 -14.17 -0.06 -14.95
CA HIS A 112 -15.61 0.14 -14.87
C HIS A 112 -16.03 1.47 -14.22
N GLN A 113 -15.06 2.33 -13.86
CA GLN A 113 -15.37 3.64 -13.30
C GLN A 113 -15.86 4.61 -14.38
N LYS A 114 -16.80 5.49 -13.98
CA LYS A 114 -17.33 6.54 -14.87
C LYS A 114 -16.27 7.58 -15.23
N LYS A 115 -15.36 7.86 -14.30
CA LYS A 115 -14.21 8.75 -14.52
C LYS A 115 -13.03 7.94 -15.05
N GLY A 116 -12.42 8.42 -16.13
CA GLY A 116 -11.22 7.84 -16.73
C GLY A 116 -9.93 8.17 -15.97
N ASN A 117 -8.77 7.86 -16.57
CA ASN A 117 -7.43 8.11 -16.02
C ASN A 117 -6.74 9.32 -16.67
N GLU A 118 -7.52 10.31 -17.08
CA GLU A 118 -7.03 11.52 -17.74
C GLU A 118 -6.26 12.42 -16.77
N ASP A 119 -6.60 12.33 -15.47
CA ASP A 119 -6.02 13.09 -14.36
C ASP A 119 -4.85 12.36 -13.67
N VAL A 120 -4.47 11.16 -14.13
CA VAL A 120 -3.37 10.40 -13.52
C VAL A 120 -2.04 10.89 -14.09
N ASP A 121 -1.12 11.29 -13.20
CA ASP A 121 0.27 11.55 -13.58
C ASP A 121 1.00 10.24 -13.88
N TRP A 122 1.03 9.89 -15.16
CA TRP A 122 1.72 8.68 -15.64
C TRP A 122 3.24 8.76 -15.56
N CYS A 123 3.83 9.95 -15.48
CA CYS A 123 5.26 10.11 -15.27
C CYS A 123 5.61 9.74 -13.83
N LEU A 124 4.87 10.27 -12.86
CA LEU A 124 5.04 9.92 -11.45
C LEU A 124 4.72 8.43 -11.19
N TYR A 125 3.65 7.90 -11.80
CA TYR A 125 3.28 6.49 -11.64
C TYR A 125 4.38 5.51 -12.08
N ARG A 126 5.26 5.88 -13.03
CA ARG A 126 6.40 5.04 -13.44
C ARG A 126 7.41 4.80 -12.31
N TYR A 127 7.48 5.69 -11.32
CA TYR A 127 8.36 5.53 -10.15
C TYR A 127 7.83 4.53 -9.12
N ARG A 128 6.63 3.95 -9.31
CA ARG A 128 6.11 2.87 -8.44
C ARG A 128 7.05 1.65 -8.34
N HIS A 129 7.97 1.48 -9.29
CA HIS A 129 9.02 0.46 -9.17
C HIS A 129 9.88 0.62 -7.90
N LEU A 130 9.93 1.81 -7.27
CA LEU A 130 10.66 2.03 -6.02
C LEU A 130 10.12 1.16 -4.87
N VAL A 131 8.79 1.05 -4.73
CA VAL A 131 8.19 0.15 -3.73
C VAL A 131 8.28 -1.32 -4.13
N GLU A 132 8.24 -1.63 -5.44
CA GLU A 132 8.44 -2.99 -5.94
C GLU A 132 9.87 -3.50 -5.64
N ASN A 133 10.87 -2.66 -5.89
CA ASN A 133 12.27 -2.94 -5.60
C ASN A 133 12.50 -3.14 -4.09
N ALA A 134 11.78 -2.41 -3.23
CA ALA A 134 11.87 -2.56 -1.78
C ALA A 134 11.38 -3.94 -1.28
N PHE A 135 10.49 -4.60 -2.04
CA PHE A 135 10.15 -6.01 -1.82
C PHE A 135 11.19 -7.00 -2.38
N GLY A 136 12.24 -6.52 -3.05
CA GLY A 136 13.24 -7.34 -3.72
C GLY A 136 12.73 -8.01 -4.99
N ARG A 137 11.84 -7.33 -5.73
CA ARG A 137 11.24 -7.81 -6.98
C ARG A 137 11.60 -6.97 -8.18
#